data_AF-A0AA45WQB1-F1
#
_entry.id   AF-A0AA45WQB1-F1
#
_cell.length_a   1.000
_cell.length_b   1.000
_cell.length_c   1.000
_cell.angle_alpha   90.00
_cell.angle_beta   90.00
_cell.angle_gamma   90.00
#
_symmetry.space_group_name_H-M   'P 1'
#
loop_
_entity.id
_entity.type
_entity.pdbx_description
1 polymer ?
#
loop_
_entity_poly.entity_id
_entity_poly.type
_entity_poly.pdbx_seq_one_letter_code
_entity_poly.pdbx_strand_id
1 'polypeptide(L)' 'MTEQEYFQLLERIVKGAEYLANPLIKPVEYQKYIKLYDELCEIVFRYRSEIDWE' A
#
# COMPACT_ATOMS: atom_id res chain seq x y z
N MET A 1 9.47 -4.56 -11.61
CA MET A 1 8.02 -4.31 -11.58
C MET A 1 7.64 -3.61 -12.86
N THR A 2 6.59 -4.06 -13.52
CA THR A 2 6.02 -3.41 -14.71
C THR A 2 5.12 -2.25 -14.30
N GLU A 3 4.84 -1.34 -15.24
CA GLU A 3 3.90 -0.23 -15.03
C GLU A 3 2.49 -0.72 -14.61
N GLN A 4 2.02 -1.82 -15.21
CA GLN A 4 0.73 -2.41 -14.85
C GLN A 4 0.71 -2.94 -13.40
N GLU A 5 1.76 -3.64 -12.97
CA GLU A 5 1.89 -4.12 -11.59
C GLU A 5 1.97 -2.95 -10.59
N TYR A 6 2.66 -1.87 -10.97
CA TYR A 6 2.74 -0.64 -10.18
C TYR A 6 1.36 -0.01 -9.97
N PHE A 7 0.57 0.16 -11.04
CA PHE A 7 -0.78 0.70 -10.91
C PHE A 7 -1.72 -0.19 -10.06
N GLN A 8 -1.60 -1.51 -10.19
CA GLN A 8 -2.35 -2.43 -9.33
C GLN A 8 -1.95 -2.32 -7.85
N LEU A 9 -0.66 -2.12 -7.57
CA LEU A 9 -0.15 -1.87 -6.23
C LEU A 9 -0.70 -0.56 -5.65
N LEU A 10 -0.69 0.52 -6.43
CA LEU A 10 -1.29 1.79 -6.03
C LEU A 10 -2.78 1.65 -5.71
N GLU A 11 -3.54 0.94 -6.55
CA GLU A 11 -4.97 0.71 -6.30
C GLU A 11 -5.21 -0.06 -4.98
N ARG A 12 -4.35 -1.04 -4.68
CA ARG A 12 -4.41 -1.79 -3.41
C ARG A 12 -4.09 -0.91 -2.20
N ILE A 13 -3.11 -0.01 -2.32
CA ILE A 13 -2.76 0.95 -1.27
C ILE A 13 -3.95 1.86 -0.99
N VAL A 14 -4.58 2.43 -2.02
CA VAL A 14 -5.76 3.31 -1.86
C VAL A 14 -6.89 2.57 -1.13
N LYS A 15 -7.25 1.37 -1.58
CA LYS A 15 -8.27 0.53 -0.92
C LYS A 15 -7.90 0.18 0.51
N GLY A 16 -6.61 -0.09 0.77
CA GLY A 16 -6.09 -0.34 2.11
C GLY A 16 -6.25 0.87 3.03
N ALA A 17 -5.95 2.07 2.54
CA ALA A 17 -6.14 3.31 3.29
C ALA A 17 -7.62 3.58 3.60
N GLU A 18 -8.51 3.40 2.63
CA GLU A 18 -9.97 3.51 2.83
C GLU A 18 -10.48 2.54 3.89
N TYR A 19 -10.02 1.29 3.84
CA TYR A 19 -10.38 0.27 4.82
C TYR A 19 -9.87 0.61 6.23
N LEU A 20 -8.62 1.06 6.36
CA LEU A 20 -8.03 1.46 7.64
C LEU A 20 -8.65 2.73 8.22
N ALA A 21 -9.15 3.63 7.36
CA ALA A 21 -9.87 4.83 7.76
C ALA A 21 -11.32 4.55 8.23
N ASN A 22 -11.83 3.33 8.05
CA ASN A 22 -13.16 2.96 8.51
C ASN A 22 -13.24 3.01 10.05
N PRO A 23 -14.08 3.88 10.64
CA PRO A 23 -14.18 4.01 12.10
C PRO A 23 -14.73 2.76 12.80
N LEU A 24 -15.33 1.83 12.06
CA LEU A 24 -15.87 0.57 12.57
C LEU A 24 -14.88 -0.60 12.47
N ILE A 25 -13.66 -0.37 12.00
CA ILE A 25 -12.63 -1.41 11.92
C ILE A 25 -12.32 -1.96 13.31
N LYS A 26 -12.22 -3.29 13.43
CA LYS A 26 -11.84 -3.90 14.71
C LYS A 26 -10.35 -3.68 14.95
N PRO A 27 -9.91 -3.42 16.20
CA PRO A 27 -8.49 -3.20 16.50
C PRO A 27 -7.55 -4.34 16.03
N VAL A 28 -8.01 -5.59 16.12
CA VAL A 28 -7.25 -6.76 15.65
C VAL A 28 -7.10 -6.78 14.13
N GLU A 29 -8.14 -6.36 13.40
CA GLU A 29 -8.07 -6.22 11.94
C GLU A 29 -7.16 -5.06 11.57
N TYR A 30 -7.32 -3.90 12.22
CA TYR A 30 -6.44 -2.75 12.01
C TYR A 30 -4.97 -3.11 12.16
N GLN A 31 -4.58 -3.79 13.24
CA GLN A 31 -3.19 -4.21 13.48
C GLN A 31 -2.66 -5.17 12.40
N LYS A 32 -3.51 -6.04 11.85
CA LYS A 32 -3.13 -6.94 10.76
C LYS A 32 -2.93 -6.18 9.45
N TYR A 33 -3.87 -5.29 9.12
CA TYR A 33 -3.92 -4.64 7.82
C TYR A 33 -3.00 -3.40 7.73
N ILE A 34 -2.68 -2.74 8.83
CA ILE A 34 -1.72 -1.63 8.84
C ILE A 34 -0.33 -2.11 8.43
N LYS A 35 0.11 -3.29 8.90
CA LYS A 35 1.40 -3.86 8.50
C LYS A 35 1.45 -4.17 7.01
N LEU A 36 0.39 -4.76 6.47
CA LEU A 36 0.29 -5.03 5.04
C LEU A 36 0.28 -3.73 4.21
N TYR A 37 -0.43 -2.71 4.68
CA TYR A 37 -0.44 -1.40 4.04
C TYR A 37 0.96 -0.77 4.00
N ASP A 38 1.68 -0.80 5.11
CA ASP A 38 3.06 -0.28 5.21
C ASP A 38 4.00 -1.02 4.25
N GLU A 39 3.93 -2.36 4.21
CA GLU A 39 4.71 -3.19 3.28
C GLU A 39 4.45 -2.83 1.81
N LEU A 40 3.19 -2.60 1.43
CA LEU A 40 2.83 -2.18 0.06
C LEU A 40 3.39 -0.79 -0.26
N CYS A 41 3.32 0.15 0.69
CA CYS A 41 3.88 1.49 0.53
C CYS A 41 5.40 1.45 0.35
N GLU A 42 6.11 0.61 1.10
CA GLU A 42 7.56 0.43 0.94
C GLU A 42 7.93 -0.08 -0.45
N ILE A 43 7.19 -1.07 -0.99
CA ILE A 43 7.43 -1.62 -2.33
C ILE A 43 7.30 -0.53 -3.40
N VAL A 44 6.24 0.27 -3.32
CA VAL A 44 5.99 1.39 -4.23
C VAL A 44 7.07 2.47 -4.10
N PHE A 45 7.49 2.79 -2.88
CA PHE A 45 8.53 3.78 -2.63
C PHE A 45 9.89 3.35 -3.22
N ARG A 46 10.29 2.09 -3.02
CA ARG A 46 11.55 1.56 -3.56
C ARG A 46 11.54 1.58 -5.09
N TYR A 47 10.45 1.11 -5.71
CA TYR A 47 10.33 1.13 -7.16
C TYR A 47 10.41 2.54 -7.74
N ARG A 48 9.73 3.51 -7.12
CA ARG A 48 9.81 4.92 -7.56
C ARG A 48 11.21 5.49 -7.36
N SER A 49 11.85 5.18 -6.23
CA SER A 49 13.22 5.63 -5.99
C SER A 49 14.22 5.05 -7.00
N GLU A 50 14.05 3.81 -7.45
CA GLU A 50 14.90 3.17 -8.45
C GLU A 50 14.74 3.82 -9.83
N ILE A 51 13.54 4.30 -10.16
CA ILE A 51 13.24 4.99 -11.43
C ILE A 51 13.72 6.44 -11.43
N ASP A 52 13.63 7.15 -10.31
CA ASP A 52 14.02 8.57 -10.22
C ASP A 52 15.55 8.81 -10.35
N TRP A 53 16.37 7.75 -10.43
CA TRP A 53 17.83 7.82 -10.64
C TRP A 53 18.30 7.49 -12.08
N GLU A 54 17.39 7.16 -13.00
CA GLU A 54 17.68 6.98 -14.44
C GLU A 54 17.29 8.21 -15.28
#